data_AF-A0A7C5X4Y5-F1
#
_entry.id   AF-A0A7C5X4Y5-F1
#
_cell.length_a   1.000
_cell.length_b   1.000
_cell.length_c   1.000
_cell.angle_alpha   90.00
_cell.angle_beta   90.00
_cell.angle_gamma   90.00
#
_symmetry.space_group_name_H-M   'P 1'
#
loop_
_entity.id
_entity.type
_entity.pdbx_description
1 polymer ?
#
loop_
_entity_poly.entity_id
_entity_poly.type
_entity_poly.pdbx_seq_one_letter_code
_entity_poly.pdbx_strand_id
1 'polypeptide(L)'
;MPTCISDKFSNCNPEVDKQEVLSHILKLEEALSASPYDLIGVAAAFGADPAEAKKKLGIEISGYVRRPVGAFLAKYGKIHSYEKVERELLKLYQALRGSCICPVGPIAPLEDGRYIVQRSAGIYICGGDGCKEVAPEPITLYEHPSGCMLYNPPLVLADQPIQAVVNALKQLKVAEPELVARYLLPGLCRDLWGVLI
;
A
#
# COMPACT_ATOMS: atom_id res chain seq x y z
N MET A 1 6.09 10.03 12.29
CA MET A 1 5.40 11.05 11.47
C MET A 1 3.93 10.70 11.42
N PRO A 2 3.01 11.68 11.48
CA PRO A 2 1.58 11.40 11.32
C PRO A 2 1.27 10.94 9.89
N THR A 3 0.19 10.20 9.68
CA THR A 3 -0.30 9.88 8.33
C THR A 3 -0.98 11.10 7.72
N CYS A 4 -0.99 11.22 6.38
CA CYS A 4 -1.68 12.31 5.68
C CYS A 4 -3.21 12.13 5.78
N ILE A 5 -3.75 12.41 6.96
CA ILE A 5 -5.14 12.22 7.31
C ILE A 5 -5.90 13.54 7.09
N SER A 6 -7.00 13.45 6.36
CA SER A 6 -7.93 14.54 6.08
C SER A 6 -9.34 14.15 6.54
N ASP A 7 -10.21 15.13 6.75
CA ASP A 7 -11.64 14.91 7.04
C ASP A 7 -12.42 14.38 5.83
N LYS A 8 -11.83 14.52 4.64
CA LYS A 8 -12.30 13.91 3.39
C LYS A 8 -11.31 12.86 2.91
N PHE A 9 -11.84 11.84 2.24
CA PHE A 9 -11.01 10.85 1.58
C PHE A 9 -10.28 11.49 0.39
N SER A 10 -8.96 11.42 0.42
CA SER A 10 -8.08 11.89 -0.65
C SER A 10 -6.90 10.95 -0.81
N ASN A 11 -6.47 10.76 -2.04
CA ASN A 11 -5.15 10.19 -2.30
C ASN A 11 -4.10 11.29 -2.12
N CYS A 12 -2.97 10.96 -1.52
CA CYS A 12 -1.81 11.83 -1.42
C CYS A 12 -0.75 11.42 -2.45
N ASN A 13 0.13 12.35 -2.79
CA ASN A 13 1.38 12.03 -3.48
C ASN A 13 2.48 11.88 -2.43
N PRO A 14 3.33 10.84 -2.49
CA PRO A 14 4.34 10.65 -1.47
C PRO A 14 5.52 11.57 -1.78
N GLU A 15 5.94 12.31 -0.77
CA GLU A 15 7.21 13.03 -0.83
C GLU A 15 8.29 12.12 -0.25
N VAL A 16 9.19 11.65 -1.11
CA VAL A 16 10.21 10.65 -0.77
C VAL A 16 11.60 11.08 -1.20
N ASP A 17 12.60 10.57 -0.48
CA ASP A 17 13.94 10.42 -1.00
C ASP A 17 13.98 9.28 -2.02
N LYS A 18 14.02 9.62 -3.30
CA LYS A 18 14.07 8.61 -4.38
C LYS A 18 15.29 7.69 -4.27
N GLN A 19 16.43 8.20 -3.81
CA GLN A 19 17.66 7.40 -3.67
C GLN A 19 17.58 6.44 -2.50
N GLU A 20 16.98 6.89 -1.39
CA GLU A 20 16.76 6.03 -0.23
C GLU A 20 15.74 4.93 -0.54
N VAL A 21 14.64 5.25 -1.25
CA VAL A 21 13.71 4.24 -1.77
C VAL A 21 14.45 3.19 -2.60
N LEU A 22 15.27 3.62 -3.57
CA LEU A 22 16.07 2.69 -4.39
C LEU A 22 17.03 1.84 -3.56
N SER A 23 17.70 2.42 -2.56
CA SER A 23 18.58 1.67 -1.66
C SER A 23 17.82 0.57 -0.91
N HIS A 24 16.62 0.88 -0.41
CA HIS A 24 15.77 -0.10 0.25
C HIS A 24 15.24 -1.17 -0.70
N ILE A 25 14.93 -0.82 -1.96
CA ILE A 25 14.52 -1.79 -2.98
C ILE A 25 15.64 -2.79 -3.30
N LEU A 26 16.89 -2.33 -3.43
CA LEU A 26 18.02 -3.23 -3.67
C LEU A 26 18.27 -4.17 -2.47
N LYS A 27 18.11 -3.67 -1.24
CA LYS A 27 18.14 -4.53 -0.04
C LYS A 27 16.98 -5.54 -0.01
N LEU A 28 15.81 -5.15 -0.51
CA LEU A 28 14.63 -6.02 -0.62
C LEU A 28 14.88 -7.17 -1.62
N GLU A 29 15.55 -6.87 -2.74
CA GLU A 29 16.02 -7.86 -3.71
C GLU A 29 16.88 -8.92 -3.05
N GLU A 30 17.90 -8.51 -2.30
CA GLU A 30 18.81 -9.41 -1.60
C GLU A 30 18.08 -10.22 -0.50
N ALA A 31 17.30 -9.55 0.36
CA ALA A 31 16.68 -10.16 1.54
C ALA A 31 15.59 -11.19 1.23
N LEU A 32 14.93 -11.04 0.07
CA LEU A 32 13.87 -11.92 -0.41
C LEU A 32 14.25 -12.70 -1.66
N SER A 33 15.48 -12.54 -2.18
CA SER A 33 15.87 -13.07 -3.50
C SER A 33 14.80 -12.77 -4.56
N ALA A 34 14.24 -11.56 -4.50
CA ALA A 34 13.11 -11.16 -5.34
C ALA A 34 13.57 -10.86 -6.76
N SER A 35 12.68 -11.10 -7.73
CA SER A 35 12.98 -10.81 -9.12
C SER A 35 13.01 -9.29 -9.33
N PRO A 36 14.03 -8.76 -10.01
CA PRO A 36 14.06 -7.35 -10.43
C PRO A 36 12.79 -6.91 -11.16
N TYR A 37 12.16 -7.81 -11.92
CA TYR A 37 10.92 -7.57 -12.65
C TYR A 37 9.68 -7.40 -11.75
N ASP A 38 9.67 -8.01 -10.57
CA ASP A 38 8.58 -7.82 -9.60
C ASP A 38 8.82 -6.55 -8.76
N LEU A 39 10.09 -6.15 -8.57
CA LEU A 39 10.48 -5.02 -7.73
C LEU A 39 10.34 -3.66 -8.39
N ILE A 40 10.47 -3.55 -9.72
CA ILE A 40 10.38 -2.27 -10.40
C ILE A 40 9.03 -1.57 -10.18
N GLY A 41 7.94 -2.33 -10.17
CA GLY A 41 6.61 -1.82 -9.86
C GLY A 41 6.52 -1.31 -8.41
N VAL A 42 7.12 -2.03 -7.46
CA VAL A 42 7.17 -1.63 -6.05
C VAL A 42 7.98 -0.35 -5.89
N ALA A 43 9.15 -0.27 -6.52
CA ALA A 43 10.01 0.91 -6.49
C ALA A 43 9.27 2.16 -6.99
N ALA A 44 8.64 2.06 -8.17
CA ALA A 44 7.87 3.16 -8.74
C ALA A 44 6.65 3.51 -7.87
N ALA A 45 5.97 2.53 -7.28
CA ALA A 45 4.81 2.77 -6.40
C ALA A 45 5.19 3.58 -5.16
N PHE A 46 6.37 3.33 -4.60
CA PHE A 46 6.96 4.09 -3.49
C PHE A 46 7.66 5.38 -3.94
N GLY A 47 7.63 5.74 -5.23
CA GLY A 47 8.06 7.04 -5.74
C GLY A 47 9.50 7.11 -6.25
N ALA A 48 10.19 5.97 -6.40
CA ALA A 48 11.47 5.94 -7.11
C ALA A 48 11.30 6.38 -8.58
N ASP A 49 12.36 6.94 -9.17
CA ASP A 49 12.38 7.24 -10.60
C ASP A 49 12.43 5.92 -11.41
N PRO A 50 11.47 5.66 -12.32
CA PRO A 50 11.46 4.40 -13.06
C PRO A 50 12.68 4.17 -13.94
N ALA A 51 13.22 5.22 -14.57
CA ALA A 51 14.39 5.07 -15.44
C ALA A 51 15.63 4.70 -14.63
N GLU A 52 15.80 5.33 -13.46
CA GLU A 52 16.90 5.02 -12.56
C GLU A 52 16.74 3.63 -11.92
N ALA A 53 15.52 3.29 -11.48
CA ALA A 53 15.20 1.97 -10.93
C ALA A 53 15.54 0.86 -11.93
N LYS A 54 15.13 1.02 -13.20
CA LYS A 54 15.44 0.06 -14.27
C LYS A 54 16.94 -0.13 -14.47
N LYS A 55 17.70 0.96 -14.48
CA LYS A 55 19.16 0.92 -14.60
C LYS A 55 19.81 0.18 -13.44
N LYS A 56 19.35 0.40 -12.20
CA LYS A 56 19.89 -0.24 -11.00
C LYS A 56 19.53 -1.72 -10.90
N LEU A 57 18.31 -2.06 -11.30
CA LEU A 57 17.78 -3.41 -11.31
C LEU A 57 18.21 -4.24 -12.55
N GLY A 58 18.88 -3.61 -13.52
CA GLY A 58 19.37 -4.30 -14.73
C GLY A 58 18.26 -4.79 -15.65
N ILE A 59 17.15 -4.05 -15.76
CA ILE A 59 15.97 -4.44 -16.55
C ILE A 59 15.69 -3.44 -17.68
N GLU A 60 15.11 -3.93 -18.77
CA GLU A 60 14.77 -3.13 -19.97
C GLU A 60 13.28 -3.07 -20.27
N ILE A 61 12.43 -3.58 -19.37
CA ILE A 61 10.98 -3.59 -19.60
C ILE A 61 10.38 -2.19 -19.45
N SER A 62 9.32 -1.94 -20.19
CA SER A 62 8.49 -0.75 -20.06
C SER A 62 7.01 -1.13 -20.13
N GLY A 63 6.16 -0.40 -19.44
CA GLY A 63 4.73 -0.62 -19.51
C GLY A 63 4.00 -0.15 -18.26
N TYR A 64 2.77 -0.61 -18.12
CA TYR A 64 1.93 -0.26 -16.98
C TYR A 64 1.66 -1.48 -16.13
N VAL A 65 1.96 -1.39 -14.84
CA VAL A 65 1.79 -2.47 -13.86
C VAL A 65 0.68 -2.09 -12.89
N ARG A 66 -0.40 -2.85 -12.88
CA ARG A 66 -1.49 -2.71 -11.90
C ARG A 66 -1.16 -3.43 -10.60
N ARG A 67 -1.54 -2.84 -9.47
CA ARG A 67 -1.40 -3.42 -8.12
C ARG A 67 0.01 -3.96 -7.82
N PRO A 68 1.08 -3.23 -8.16
CA PRO A 68 2.45 -3.73 -8.07
C PRO A 68 2.80 -4.24 -6.67
N VAL A 69 2.40 -3.52 -5.62
CA VAL A 69 2.78 -3.87 -4.25
C VAL A 69 1.87 -4.97 -3.71
N GLY A 70 0.57 -4.95 -4.05
CA GLY A 70 -0.36 -6.02 -3.72
C GLY A 70 0.03 -7.36 -4.33
N ALA A 71 0.41 -7.36 -5.62
CA ALA A 71 0.91 -8.54 -6.32
C ALA A 71 2.22 -9.04 -5.72
N PHE A 72 3.15 -8.14 -5.40
CA PHE A 72 4.42 -8.47 -4.75
C PHE A 72 4.17 -9.16 -3.39
N LEU A 73 3.36 -8.57 -2.52
CA LEU A 73 3.04 -9.14 -1.21
C LEU A 73 2.35 -10.51 -1.34
N ALA A 74 1.39 -10.65 -2.26
CA ALA A 74 0.67 -11.91 -2.46
C ALA A 74 1.57 -13.05 -2.97
N LYS A 75 2.56 -12.72 -3.80
CA LYS A 75 3.53 -13.68 -4.34
C LYS A 75 4.57 -14.06 -3.29
N TYR A 76 5.29 -13.07 -2.77
CA TYR A 76 6.43 -13.32 -1.87
C TYR A 76 6.00 -13.69 -0.45
N GLY A 77 4.81 -13.26 -0.01
CA GLY A 77 4.26 -13.66 1.30
C GLY A 77 4.05 -15.18 1.39
N LYS A 78 3.72 -15.84 0.28
CA LYS A 78 3.61 -17.32 0.22
C LYS A 78 4.97 -18.03 0.24
N ILE A 79 6.02 -17.37 -0.24
CA ILE A 79 7.36 -17.95 -0.36
C ILE A 79 8.15 -17.76 0.96
N HIS A 80 8.02 -16.59 1.59
CA HIS A 80 8.89 -16.17 2.70
C HIS A 80 8.18 -15.89 4.02
N SER A 81 6.87 -16.18 4.13
CA SER A 81 5.92 -15.67 5.13
C SER A 81 5.51 -14.21 4.88
N TYR A 82 4.24 -13.90 5.15
CA TYR A 82 3.70 -12.55 5.00
C TYR A 82 4.41 -11.57 5.94
N GLU A 83 4.62 -11.96 7.20
CA GLU A 83 5.23 -11.12 8.24
C GLU A 83 6.64 -10.66 7.85
N LYS A 84 7.43 -11.54 7.20
CA LYS A 84 8.77 -11.18 6.72
C LYS A 84 8.69 -10.14 5.61
N VAL A 85 7.82 -10.35 4.62
CA VAL A 85 7.70 -9.44 3.46
C VAL A 85 7.13 -8.09 3.89
N GLU A 86 6.11 -8.09 4.75
CA GLU A 86 5.49 -6.88 5.32
C GLU A 86 6.53 -6.02 6.05
N ARG A 87 7.40 -6.64 6.86
CA ARG A 87 8.47 -5.92 7.56
C ARG A 87 9.43 -5.22 6.60
N GLU A 88 9.79 -5.87 5.50
CA GLU A 88 10.69 -5.27 4.52
C GLU A 88 10.00 -4.15 3.73
N LEU A 89 8.72 -4.32 3.35
CA LEU A 89 7.92 -3.27 2.70
C LEU A 89 7.75 -2.05 3.62
N LEU A 90 7.56 -2.25 4.93
CA LEU A 90 7.44 -1.15 5.90
C LEU A 90 8.72 -0.31 5.99
N LYS A 91 9.90 -0.86 5.70
CA LYS A 91 11.14 -0.08 5.67
C LYS A 91 11.15 0.97 4.56
N LEU A 92 10.42 0.75 3.45
CA LEU A 92 10.31 1.75 2.37
C LEU A 92 9.65 3.05 2.83
N TYR A 93 8.81 2.99 3.88
CA TYR A 93 8.24 4.18 4.49
C TYR A 93 9.26 5.04 5.26
N GLN A 94 10.47 4.52 5.55
CA GLN A 94 11.54 5.30 6.18
C GLN A 94 12.12 6.35 5.21
N ALA A 95 12.01 6.12 3.90
CA ALA A 95 12.46 7.05 2.86
C ALA A 95 11.52 8.26 2.65
N LEU A 96 10.47 8.40 3.46
CA LEU A 96 9.55 9.54 3.37
C LEU A 96 10.22 10.82 3.89
N ARG A 97 10.08 11.90 3.11
CA ARG A 97 10.64 13.23 3.41
C ARG A 97 9.58 14.30 3.70
N GLY A 98 8.30 14.00 3.50
CA GLY A 98 7.19 14.94 3.72
C GLY A 98 6.86 15.19 5.19
N SER A 99 5.86 16.04 5.46
CA SER A 99 5.34 16.26 6.82
C SER A 99 4.43 15.13 7.33
N CYS A 100 3.97 14.26 6.43
CA CYS A 100 3.07 13.16 6.73
C CYS A 100 3.33 11.91 5.86
N ILE A 101 2.86 10.76 6.33
CA ILE A 101 2.98 9.48 5.63
C ILE A 101 1.88 9.35 4.58
N CYS A 102 2.26 9.12 3.33
CA CYS A 102 1.32 8.80 2.27
C CYS A 102 1.24 7.28 2.05
N PRO A 103 0.09 6.63 2.33
CA PRO A 103 -0.02 5.19 2.18
C PRO A 103 0.18 4.69 0.75
N VAL A 104 0.91 3.59 0.62
CA VAL A 104 1.12 2.79 -0.60
C VAL A 104 0.69 1.37 -0.26
N GLY A 105 -0.41 0.92 -0.89
CA GLY A 105 -1.09 -0.32 -0.52
C GLY A 105 -0.25 -1.57 -0.79
N PRO A 106 -0.66 -2.75 -0.30
CA PRO A 106 -1.80 -2.99 0.58
C PRO A 106 -1.40 -2.92 2.07
N ILE A 107 -0.35 -2.15 2.42
CA ILE A 107 0.19 -2.07 3.77
C ILE A 107 0.50 -0.62 4.15
N ALA A 108 0.19 -0.21 5.38
CA ALA A 108 0.51 1.12 5.88
C ALA A 108 0.89 1.10 7.37
N PRO A 109 1.91 1.86 7.80
CA PRO A 109 2.24 2.00 9.22
C PRO A 109 1.14 2.81 9.95
N LEU A 110 0.94 2.50 11.22
CA LEU A 110 0.13 3.26 12.17
C LEU A 110 1.03 4.10 13.07
N GLU A 111 0.48 5.17 13.65
CA GLU A 111 1.25 6.13 14.47
C GLU A 111 1.80 5.53 15.77
N ASP A 112 1.21 4.43 16.25
CA ASP A 112 1.60 3.73 17.47
C ASP A 112 2.62 2.60 17.23
N GLY A 113 3.23 2.55 16.03
CA GLY A 113 4.25 1.58 15.66
C GLY A 113 3.69 0.22 15.20
N ARG A 114 2.37 0.03 15.22
CA ARG A 114 1.71 -1.09 14.53
C ARG A 114 1.60 -0.79 13.03
N TYR A 115 1.04 -1.71 12.26
CA TYR A 115 0.71 -1.50 10.86
C TYR A 115 -0.60 -2.18 10.50
N ILE A 116 -1.25 -1.67 9.46
CA ILE A 116 -2.46 -2.27 8.87
C ILE A 116 -2.11 -2.86 7.50
N VAL A 117 -2.61 -4.05 7.20
CA VAL A 117 -2.32 -4.75 5.95
C VAL A 117 -3.54 -5.52 5.45
N GLN A 118 -3.74 -5.53 4.13
CA GLN A 118 -4.66 -6.44 3.46
C GLN A 118 -3.89 -7.60 2.83
N ARG A 119 -4.21 -8.81 3.29
CA ARG A 119 -3.73 -10.08 2.70
C ARG A 119 -4.84 -10.69 1.85
N SER A 120 -4.56 -11.82 1.22
CA SER A 120 -5.60 -12.56 0.46
C SER A 120 -6.73 -13.11 1.35
N ALA A 121 -6.45 -13.33 2.63
CA ALA A 121 -7.40 -13.93 3.58
C ALA A 121 -8.20 -12.91 4.40
N GLY A 122 -7.90 -11.61 4.31
CA GLY A 122 -8.55 -10.60 5.13
C GLY A 122 -7.69 -9.37 5.38
N ILE A 123 -8.13 -8.55 6.31
CA ILE A 123 -7.43 -7.34 6.75
C ILE A 123 -6.99 -7.52 8.20
N TYR A 124 -5.76 -7.14 8.49
CA TYR A 124 -5.11 -7.35 9.78
C TYR A 124 -4.46 -6.06 10.27
N ILE A 125 -4.47 -5.87 11.58
CA ILE A 125 -3.60 -4.93 12.29
C ILE A 125 -2.54 -5.76 13.01
N CYS A 126 -1.28 -5.50 12.70
CA CYS A 126 -0.15 -6.28 13.17
C CYS A 126 0.83 -5.41 14.00
N GLY A 127 1.47 -6.03 14.98
CA GLY A 127 2.46 -5.40 15.86
C GLY A 127 3.36 -6.44 16.54
N GLY A 128 4.05 -6.04 17.62
CA GLY A 128 4.95 -6.92 18.36
C GLY A 128 4.28 -8.17 18.95
N ASP A 129 2.98 -8.08 19.26
CA ASP A 129 2.20 -9.16 19.86
C ASP A 129 1.48 -10.06 18.84
N GLY A 130 1.73 -9.86 17.53
CA GLY A 130 1.11 -10.61 16.43
C GLY A 130 0.11 -9.78 15.62
N CYS A 131 -0.76 -10.48 14.89
CA CYS A 131 -1.74 -9.88 13.97
C CYS A 131 -3.18 -10.15 14.44
N LYS A 132 -3.95 -9.07 14.64
CA LYS A 132 -5.39 -9.10 14.93
C LYS A 132 -6.15 -8.93 13.61
N GLU A 133 -7.05 -9.86 13.31
CA GLU A 133 -7.98 -9.72 12.18
C GLU A 133 -8.99 -8.60 12.45
N VAL A 134 -9.20 -7.72 11.47
CA VAL A 134 -10.18 -6.62 11.52
C VAL A 134 -11.27 -6.74 10.45
N ALA A 135 -11.04 -7.57 9.42
CA ALA A 135 -12.06 -7.98 8.48
C ALA A 135 -11.70 -9.39 7.93
N PRO A 136 -12.67 -10.32 7.86
CA PRO A 136 -12.44 -11.68 7.36
C PRO A 136 -12.33 -11.75 5.82
N GLU A 137 -12.63 -10.65 5.13
CA GLU A 137 -12.51 -10.56 3.67
C GLU A 137 -11.68 -9.32 3.28
N PRO A 138 -10.86 -9.41 2.23
CA PRO A 138 -10.18 -8.25 1.68
C PRO A 138 -11.18 -7.28 1.05
N ILE A 139 -10.91 -5.99 1.16
CA ILE A 139 -11.68 -4.96 0.46
C ILE A 139 -11.28 -4.94 -1.01
N THR A 140 -12.28 -5.07 -1.87
CA THR A 140 -12.11 -4.91 -3.31
C THR A 140 -12.48 -3.48 -3.72
N LEU A 141 -11.49 -2.76 -4.23
CA LEU A 141 -11.67 -1.45 -4.86
C LEU A 141 -11.70 -1.59 -6.39
N TYR A 142 -12.44 -0.67 -7.00
CA TYR A 142 -12.64 -0.60 -8.45
C TYR A 142 -12.30 0.79 -8.97
N GLU A 143 -11.79 0.83 -10.20
CA GLU A 143 -11.43 2.08 -10.85
C GLU A 143 -12.69 2.89 -11.13
N HIS A 144 -12.63 4.19 -10.88
CA HIS A 144 -13.71 5.13 -11.19
C HIS A 144 -13.09 6.39 -11.82
N PRO A 145 -13.73 7.08 -12.78
CA PRO A 145 -13.15 8.27 -13.42
C PRO A 145 -12.67 9.36 -12.45
N SER A 146 -13.27 9.47 -11.27
CA SER A 146 -12.87 10.42 -10.22
C SER A 146 -11.92 9.84 -9.16
N GLY A 147 -11.50 8.58 -9.27
CA GLY A 147 -10.61 7.93 -8.32
C GLY A 147 -10.88 6.43 -8.19
N CYS A 148 -11.40 6.01 -7.04
CA CYS A 148 -11.74 4.61 -6.78
C CYS A 148 -13.11 4.50 -6.10
N MET A 149 -13.70 3.33 -6.16
CA MET A 149 -15.00 3.06 -5.57
C MET A 149 -15.09 1.67 -4.93
N LEU A 150 -16.00 1.58 -3.96
CA LEU A 150 -16.61 0.32 -3.51
C LEU A 150 -17.85 0.06 -4.38
N TYR A 151 -18.13 -1.19 -4.76
CA TYR A 151 -19.38 -1.54 -5.45
C TYR A 151 -20.48 -2.03 -4.50
N ASN A 152 -20.12 -2.56 -3.34
CA ASN A 152 -21.08 -3.01 -2.35
C ASN A 152 -20.61 -2.65 -0.94
N PRO A 153 -21.19 -1.63 -0.27
CA PRO A 153 -22.14 -0.68 -0.86
C PRO A 153 -21.49 0.19 -1.95
N PRO A 154 -22.26 0.67 -2.95
CA PRO A 154 -21.73 1.52 -4.00
C PRO A 154 -21.34 2.88 -3.41
N LEU A 155 -20.04 3.19 -3.40
CA LEU A 155 -19.51 4.44 -2.89
C LEU A 155 -18.25 4.82 -3.64
N VAL A 156 -18.31 5.92 -4.41
CA VAL A 156 -17.13 6.58 -4.96
C VAL A 156 -16.41 7.29 -3.82
N LEU A 157 -15.14 6.97 -3.59
CA LEU A 157 -14.44 7.41 -2.38
C LEU A 157 -13.94 8.85 -2.47
N ALA A 158 -13.59 9.33 -3.66
CA ALA A 158 -13.03 10.67 -3.84
C ALA A 158 -13.91 11.77 -3.24
N ASP A 159 -13.30 12.64 -2.43
CA ASP A 159 -13.91 13.78 -1.73
C ASP A 159 -15.05 13.44 -0.76
N GLN A 160 -15.32 12.16 -0.50
CA GLN A 160 -16.31 11.76 0.49
C GLN A 160 -15.84 12.12 1.89
N PRO A 161 -16.76 12.59 2.77
CA PRO A 161 -16.47 12.67 4.20
C PRO A 161 -16.00 11.31 4.72
N ILE A 162 -14.96 11.27 5.55
CA ILE A 162 -14.45 10.01 6.12
C ILE A 162 -15.56 9.24 6.84
N GLN A 163 -16.52 9.92 7.49
CA GLN A 163 -17.64 9.27 8.14
C GLN A 163 -18.54 8.46 7.18
N ALA A 164 -18.72 8.92 5.94
CA ALA A 164 -19.48 8.20 4.92
C ALA A 164 -18.74 6.90 4.52
N VAL A 165 -17.42 6.99 4.35
CA VAL A 165 -16.55 5.84 4.08
C VAL A 165 -16.57 4.85 5.25
N VAL A 166 -16.46 5.32 6.49
CA VAL A 166 -16.58 4.50 7.71
C VAL A 166 -17.91 3.77 7.76
N ASN A 167 -19.02 4.44 7.43
CA ASN A 167 -20.34 3.81 7.41
C ASN A 167 -20.44 2.72 6.34
N ALA A 168 -19.85 2.91 5.17
CA ALA A 168 -19.76 1.87 4.14
C ALA A 168 -18.93 0.67 4.61
N LEU A 169 -17.79 0.90 5.27
CA LEU A 169 -16.95 -0.17 5.82
C LEU A 169 -17.64 -0.96 6.95
N LYS A 170 -18.48 -0.31 7.76
CA LYS A 170 -19.32 -1.00 8.75
C LYS A 170 -20.30 -1.98 8.10
N GLN A 171 -20.84 -1.65 6.93
CA GLN A 171 -21.71 -2.58 6.17
C GLN A 171 -20.93 -3.79 5.65
N LEU A 172 -19.63 -3.62 5.40
CA LEU A 172 -18.68 -4.70 5.08
C LEU A 172 -18.19 -5.47 6.33
N LYS A 173 -18.78 -5.23 7.51
CA LYS A 173 -18.43 -5.88 8.79
C LYS A 173 -16.96 -5.69 9.19
N VAL A 174 -16.35 -4.58 8.79
CA VAL A 174 -15.01 -4.19 9.24
C VAL A 174 -15.09 -3.74 10.70
N ALA A 175 -14.30 -4.37 11.58
CA ALA A 175 -14.29 -4.08 13.02
C ALA A 175 -13.62 -2.74 13.38
N GLU A 176 -12.57 -2.36 12.62
CA GLU A 176 -11.82 -1.11 12.81
C GLU A 176 -11.97 -0.19 11.57
N PRO A 177 -13.19 0.26 11.24
CA PRO A 177 -13.50 0.88 9.95
C PRO A 177 -12.79 2.23 9.77
N GLU A 178 -12.53 2.96 10.84
CA GLU A 178 -11.86 4.26 10.78
C GLU A 178 -10.38 4.16 10.45
N LEU A 179 -9.69 3.16 11.04
CA LEU A 179 -8.29 2.87 10.68
C LEU A 179 -8.19 2.41 9.23
N VAL A 180 -9.09 1.54 8.79
CA VAL A 180 -9.14 1.09 7.40
C VAL A 180 -9.39 2.26 6.44
N ALA A 181 -10.34 3.14 6.74
CA ALA A 181 -10.65 4.30 5.91
C ALA A 181 -9.48 5.27 5.78
N ARG A 182 -8.79 5.58 6.89
CA ARG A 182 -7.75 6.61 6.94
C ARG A 182 -6.37 6.12 6.50
N TYR A 183 -6.04 4.86 6.75
CA TYR A 183 -4.68 4.33 6.53
C TYR A 183 -4.60 3.35 5.36
N LEU A 184 -5.55 2.43 5.25
CA LEU A 184 -5.44 1.34 4.27
C LEU A 184 -6.05 1.70 2.92
N LEU A 185 -7.27 2.25 2.89
CA LEU A 185 -7.99 2.56 1.65
C LEU A 185 -7.24 3.51 0.71
N PRO A 186 -6.57 4.60 1.17
CA PRO A 186 -5.79 5.47 0.27
C PRO A 186 -4.68 4.69 -0.44
N GLY A 187 -3.98 3.82 0.29
CA GLY A 187 -2.93 2.98 -0.25
C GLY A 187 -3.46 1.95 -1.25
N LEU A 188 -4.58 1.29 -0.94
CA LEU A 188 -5.23 0.34 -1.86
C LEU A 188 -5.74 1.04 -3.13
N CYS A 189 -6.32 2.24 -2.99
CA CYS A 189 -6.80 3.04 -4.09
C CYS A 189 -5.65 3.43 -5.02
N ARG A 190 -4.51 3.81 -4.45
CA ARG A 190 -3.31 4.10 -5.22
C ARG A 190 -2.74 2.86 -5.93
N ASP A 191 -2.58 1.75 -5.22
CA ASP A 191 -2.04 0.52 -5.78
C ASP A 191 -2.92 -0.02 -6.93
N LEU A 192 -4.24 0.17 -6.83
CA LEU A 192 -5.19 -0.13 -7.91
C LEU A 192 -4.85 0.57 -9.23
N TRP A 193 -4.53 1.86 -9.18
CA TRP A 193 -4.11 2.67 -10.33
C TRP A 193 -2.70 2.38 -10.82
N GLY A 194 -1.98 1.45 -10.18
CA GLY A 194 -0.71 0.97 -10.68
C GLY A 194 0.34 2.05 -10.89
N VAL A 195 1.31 1.73 -11.74
CA VAL A 195 2.44 2.61 -12.08
C VAL A 195 2.89 2.39 -13.51
N LEU A 196 3.40 3.45 -14.13
CA LEU A 196 4.16 3.36 -15.37
C LEU A 196 5.63 3.08 -15.03
N ILE A 197 6.21 2.06 -15.66
CA ILE A 197 7.61 1.65 -15.51
C ILE A 197 8.38 1.79 -16.82
#